data_AF-A0A962RY50-F1
#
_entry.id   AF-A0A962RY50-F1
#
_cell.length_a   1.000
_cell.length_b   1.000
_cell.length_c   1.000
_cell.angle_alpha   90.00
_cell.angle_beta   90.00
_cell.angle_gamma   90.00
#
_symmetry.space_group_name_H-M   'P 1'
#
loop_
_entity.id
_entity.type
_entity.pdbx_description
1 polymer ?
#
loop_
_entity_poly.entity_id
_entity_poly.type
_entity_poly.pdbx_seq_one_letter_code
_entity_poly.pdbx_strand_id
1 'polypeptide(L)'
;MTPGRRRLVAAMAAACAAAGLTSGCVLPPMAAALRRAPPGDLPPRAWLEKTPFFPDGGTLCGPAVLASLLAAAGRPTDPAVLATQVYLPGRGGSLQLEMLAGARRHGRLAVELDGGLTGLLREVSAGRPVGVLVNLALARWPRWHYAVLTGYDMPGETLRLHSGLFAHQAWTLA
;
A
#
# COMPACT_ATOMS: atom_id res chain seq x y z
N MET A 1 -42.93 40.91 15.82
CA MET A 1 -41.90 40.33 14.90
C MET A 1 -41.40 41.44 13.97
N THR A 2 -40.13 41.84 14.09
CA THR A 2 -39.55 43.01 13.40
C THR A 2 -38.85 42.64 12.08
N PRO A 3 -38.87 43.53 11.06
CA PRO A 3 -38.45 43.25 9.68
C PRO A 3 -36.95 42.92 9.50
N GLY A 4 -36.10 43.14 10.51
CA GLY A 4 -34.66 42.87 10.47
C GLY A 4 -34.28 41.38 10.43
N ARG A 5 -35.09 40.48 11.00
CA ARG A 5 -34.79 39.03 11.04
C ARG A 5 -34.90 38.35 9.67
N ARG A 6 -35.64 38.94 8.71
CA ARG A 6 -35.82 38.38 7.36
C ARG A 6 -34.59 38.59 6.46
N ARG A 7 -33.84 39.68 6.64
CA ARG A 7 -32.64 39.98 5.85
C ARG A 7 -31.43 39.12 6.26
N LEU A 8 -31.33 38.79 7.54
CA LEU A 8 -30.28 37.93 8.09
C LEU A 8 -30.44 36.45 7.67
N VAL A 9 -31.66 35.94 7.61
CA VAL A 9 -31.92 34.55 7.16
C VAL A 9 -31.63 34.38 5.66
N ALA A 10 -31.95 35.39 4.83
CA ALA A 10 -31.64 35.35 3.40
C ALA A 10 -30.12 35.40 3.12
N ALA A 11 -29.35 36.16 3.90
CA ALA A 11 -27.89 36.24 3.75
C ALA A 11 -27.18 34.93 4.17
N MET A 12 -27.69 34.22 5.18
CA MET A 12 -27.13 32.92 5.60
C MET A 12 -27.45 31.80 4.61
N ALA A 13 -28.61 31.83 3.93
CA ALA A 13 -28.97 30.84 2.92
C ALA A 13 -28.07 30.92 1.66
N ALA A 14 -27.68 32.14 1.24
CA ALA A 14 -26.77 32.34 0.11
C ALA A 14 -25.34 31.89 0.41
N ALA A 15 -24.86 32.04 1.66
CA ALA A 15 -23.53 31.59 2.07
C ALA A 15 -23.42 30.05 2.14
N CYS A 16 -24.49 29.34 2.52
CA CYS A 16 -24.50 27.87 2.49
C CYS A 16 -24.61 27.30 1.07
N ALA A 17 -25.29 27.99 0.15
CA ALA A 17 -25.40 27.55 -1.24
C ALA A 17 -24.09 27.68 -2.03
N ALA A 18 -23.22 28.64 -1.67
CA ALA A 18 -21.91 28.81 -2.32
C ALA A 18 -20.84 27.81 -1.83
N ALA A 19 -21.03 27.17 -0.67
CA ALA A 19 -20.10 26.20 -0.12
C ALA A 19 -20.35 24.75 -0.60
N GLY A 20 -21.46 24.49 -1.30
CA GLY A 20 -21.86 23.14 -1.72
C GLY A 20 -21.27 22.66 -3.07
N LEU A 21 -20.61 23.54 -3.83
CA LEU A 21 -20.19 23.24 -5.22
C LEU A 21 -18.74 22.78 -5.39
N THR A 22 -17.99 22.55 -4.30
CA THR A 22 -16.62 22.01 -4.38
C THR A 22 -16.49 20.59 -3.84
N SER A 23 -17.54 19.76 -3.94
CA SER A 23 -17.38 18.30 -3.93
C SER A 23 -16.72 17.83 -5.23
N GLY A 24 -15.51 18.30 -5.49
CA GLY A 24 -14.60 17.61 -6.38
C GLY A 24 -14.28 16.29 -5.70
N CYS A 25 -14.70 15.17 -6.31
CA CYS A 25 -14.19 13.86 -5.92
C CYS A 25 -12.66 13.92 -6.05
N VAL A 26 -11.96 14.07 -4.94
CA VAL A 26 -10.51 13.89 -4.89
C VAL A 26 -10.27 12.41 -5.11
N LEU A 27 -10.16 12.02 -6.38
CA LEU A 27 -9.66 10.69 -6.73
C LEU A 27 -8.24 10.61 -6.18
N PRO A 28 -7.89 9.54 -5.46
CA PRO A 28 -6.52 9.32 -5.09
C PRO A 28 -5.65 9.24 -6.35
N PRO A 29 -4.43 9.75 -6.29
CA PRO A 29 -3.57 9.87 -7.47
C PRO A 29 -3.29 8.54 -8.16
N MET A 30 -3.31 7.42 -7.44
CA MET A 30 -3.09 6.08 -8.00
C MET A 30 -4.27 5.58 -8.86
N ALA A 31 -5.51 5.68 -8.38
CA ALA A 31 -6.70 5.34 -9.19
C ALA A 31 -6.79 6.25 -10.42
N ALA A 32 -6.55 7.56 -10.25
CA ALA A 32 -6.54 8.49 -11.36
C ALA A 32 -5.48 8.14 -12.43
N ALA A 33 -4.28 7.73 -12.01
CA ALA A 33 -3.23 7.28 -12.92
C ALA A 33 -3.63 6.01 -13.68
N LEU A 34 -4.18 5.01 -12.98
CA LEU A 34 -4.62 3.75 -13.58
C LEU A 34 -5.76 3.94 -14.59
N ARG A 35 -6.75 4.79 -14.29
CA ARG A 35 -7.85 5.09 -15.22
C ARG A 35 -7.39 5.85 -16.47
N ARG A 36 -6.45 6.77 -16.32
CA ARG A 36 -5.97 7.62 -17.44
C ARG A 36 -5.14 6.84 -18.45
N ALA A 37 -4.28 5.94 -17.97
CA ALA A 37 -3.37 5.18 -18.80
C ALA A 37 -3.17 3.77 -18.23
N PRO A 38 -4.20 2.89 -18.31
CA PRO A 38 -4.05 1.52 -17.89
C PRO A 38 -3.01 0.82 -18.78
N PRO A 39 -2.08 0.03 -18.22
CA PRO A 39 -1.09 -0.69 -19.01
C PRO A 39 -1.78 -1.78 -19.84
N GLY A 40 -1.94 -1.52 -21.15
CA GLY A 40 -2.69 -2.40 -22.07
C GLY A 40 -1.99 -3.73 -22.37
N ASP A 41 -0.72 -3.88 -21.99
CA ASP A 41 0.06 -5.10 -22.15
C ASP A 41 -0.05 -6.06 -20.97
N LEU A 42 -0.70 -5.65 -19.87
CA LEU A 42 -0.88 -6.49 -18.67
C LEU A 42 -2.28 -7.13 -18.63
N PRO A 43 -2.42 -8.34 -18.07
CA PRO A 43 -3.74 -8.91 -17.84
C PRO A 43 -4.54 -8.02 -16.88
N PRO A 44 -5.87 -7.91 -17.04
CA PRO A 44 -6.71 -7.02 -16.23
C PRO A 44 -6.68 -7.33 -14.74
N ARG A 45 -6.36 -8.58 -14.37
CA ARG A 45 -6.22 -9.06 -12.99
C ARG A 45 -5.10 -10.08 -12.91
N ALA A 46 -4.43 -10.13 -11.77
CA ALA A 46 -3.46 -11.19 -11.44
C ALA A 46 -3.49 -11.50 -9.94
N TRP A 47 -3.37 -12.78 -9.59
CA TRP A 47 -3.46 -13.27 -8.22
C TRP A 47 -2.34 -14.28 -7.92
N LEU A 48 -1.51 -13.99 -6.93
CA LEU A 48 -0.45 -14.87 -6.44
C LEU A 48 -0.92 -15.60 -5.17
N GLU A 49 -1.83 -16.56 -5.35
CA GLU A 49 -2.50 -17.27 -4.24
C GLU A 49 -1.56 -18.05 -3.33
N LYS A 50 -0.42 -18.50 -3.87
CA LYS A 50 0.56 -19.33 -3.15
C LYS A 50 1.67 -18.51 -2.50
N THR A 51 1.58 -17.18 -2.49
CA THR A 51 2.57 -16.34 -1.81
C THR A 51 2.57 -16.69 -0.31
N PRO A 52 3.72 -17.06 0.27
CA PRO A 52 3.79 -17.39 1.70
C PRO A 52 3.37 -16.20 2.58
N PHE A 53 2.63 -16.45 3.65
CA PHE A 53 2.17 -15.40 4.57
C PHE A 53 2.66 -15.67 6.00
N PHE A 54 3.21 -14.64 6.63
CA PHE A 54 3.65 -14.67 8.02
C PHE A 54 2.93 -13.54 8.79
N PRO A 55 1.89 -13.85 9.59
CA PRO A 55 1.12 -12.83 10.28
C PRO A 55 1.93 -12.17 11.39
N ASP A 56 1.85 -10.83 11.48
CA ASP A 56 2.43 -10.04 12.57
C ASP A 56 1.47 -8.92 13.00
N GLY A 57 1.21 -8.81 14.30
CA GLY A 57 0.40 -7.75 14.88
C GLY A 57 1.23 -6.63 15.53
N GLY A 58 2.55 -6.72 15.49
CA GLY A 58 3.47 -5.87 16.22
C GLY A 58 4.35 -4.99 15.32
N THR A 59 5.64 -4.97 15.62
CA THR A 59 6.64 -4.13 14.94
C THR A 59 7.52 -4.94 13.97
N LEU A 60 7.20 -6.21 13.75
CA LEU A 60 7.99 -7.15 12.94
C LEU A 60 7.46 -7.28 11.50
N CYS A 61 6.67 -6.31 11.04
CA CYS A 61 6.17 -6.28 9.65
C CYS A 61 7.30 -6.38 8.61
N GLY A 62 8.46 -5.76 8.84
CA GLY A 62 9.64 -5.88 7.97
C GLY A 62 10.16 -7.32 7.86
N PRO A 63 10.61 -7.95 8.96
CA PRO A 63 11.02 -9.36 8.96
C PRO A 63 9.99 -10.32 8.37
N ALA A 64 8.70 -10.13 8.67
CA ALA A 64 7.61 -10.95 8.14
C ALA A 64 7.47 -10.81 6.61
N VAL A 65 7.51 -9.58 6.09
CA VAL A 65 7.52 -9.32 4.65
C VAL A 65 8.75 -9.92 3.97
N LEU A 66 9.93 -9.76 4.56
CA LEU A 66 11.16 -10.33 3.99
C LEU A 66 11.11 -11.86 3.96
N ALA A 67 10.55 -12.50 5.00
CA ALA A 67 10.35 -13.95 5.02
C ALA A 67 9.43 -14.41 3.88
N SER A 68 8.31 -13.71 3.67
CA SER A 68 7.36 -13.99 2.59
C SER A 68 8.04 -13.92 1.21
N LEU A 69 8.77 -12.84 0.94
CA LEU A 69 9.45 -12.61 -0.34
C LEU A 69 10.59 -13.61 -0.58
N LEU A 70 11.39 -13.90 0.45
CA LEU A 70 12.47 -14.90 0.36
C LEU A 70 11.90 -16.30 0.11
N ALA A 71 10.83 -16.67 0.81
CA ALA A 71 10.16 -17.95 0.60
C ALA A 71 9.57 -18.05 -0.82
N ALA A 72 8.93 -17.00 -1.33
CA ALA A 72 8.46 -16.92 -2.72
C ALA A 72 9.61 -17.03 -3.74
N ALA A 73 10.79 -16.51 -3.40
CA ALA A 73 12.03 -16.65 -4.18
C ALA A 73 12.78 -17.98 -3.95
N GLY A 74 12.14 -18.98 -3.35
CA GLY A 74 12.71 -20.31 -3.12
C GLY A 74 13.80 -20.36 -2.04
N ARG A 75 13.81 -19.40 -1.11
CA ARG A 75 14.74 -19.35 0.03
C ARG A 75 13.99 -19.15 1.36
N PRO A 76 13.15 -20.12 1.79
CA PRO A 76 12.37 -19.98 3.00
C PRO A 76 13.26 -19.71 4.23
N THR A 77 12.87 -18.72 5.03
CA THR A 77 13.55 -18.30 6.26
C THR A 77 12.51 -17.86 7.28
N ASP A 78 12.76 -18.12 8.55
CA ASP A 78 11.88 -17.73 9.66
C ASP A 78 11.93 -16.21 9.93
N PRO A 79 10.76 -15.52 10.04
CA PRO A 79 10.70 -14.12 10.47
C PRO A 79 11.49 -13.81 11.74
N ALA A 80 11.53 -14.71 12.72
CA ALA A 80 12.27 -14.54 13.97
C ALA A 80 13.78 -14.46 13.73
N VAL A 81 14.31 -15.27 12.81
CA VAL A 81 15.73 -15.20 12.40
C VAL A 81 15.99 -13.88 11.69
N LEU A 82 15.10 -13.47 10.77
CA LEU A 82 15.23 -12.20 10.05
C LEU A 82 15.13 -10.99 10.98
N ALA A 83 14.32 -11.06 12.05
CA ALA A 83 14.23 -9.99 13.04
C ALA A 83 15.60 -9.66 13.65
N THR A 84 16.44 -10.67 13.92
CA THR A 84 17.81 -10.43 14.41
C THR A 84 18.73 -9.72 13.40
N GLN A 85 18.34 -9.67 12.13
CA GLN A 85 19.16 -9.17 11.02
C GLN A 85 18.69 -7.81 10.50
N VAL A 86 17.37 -7.57 10.48
CA VAL A 86 16.78 -6.40 9.81
C VAL A 86 15.94 -5.51 10.72
N TYR A 87 15.64 -5.93 11.95
CA TYR A 87 14.91 -5.10 12.90
C TYR A 87 15.86 -4.14 13.62
N LEU A 88 15.48 -2.87 13.72
CA LEU A 88 16.20 -1.84 14.44
C LEU A 88 15.37 -1.40 15.67
N PRO A 89 15.75 -1.81 16.89
CA PRO A 89 15.03 -1.44 18.11
C PRO A 89 14.90 0.07 18.29
N GLY A 90 15.96 0.83 17.99
CA GLY A 90 15.96 2.29 18.07
C GLY A 90 15.06 2.99 17.04
N ARG A 91 14.55 2.26 16.04
CA ARG A 91 13.57 2.76 15.06
C ARG A 91 12.20 2.08 15.20
N GLY A 92 12.05 1.10 16.09
CA GLY A 92 10.82 0.33 16.26
C GLY A 92 10.37 -0.42 15.00
N GLY A 93 11.30 -0.84 14.13
CA GLY A 93 10.98 -1.45 12.84
C GLY A 93 12.20 -1.69 11.95
N SER A 94 11.98 -1.93 10.66
CA SER A 94 13.03 -2.09 9.64
C SER A 94 12.98 -0.95 8.62
N LEU A 95 14.12 -0.56 8.04
CA LEU A 95 14.16 0.41 6.93
C LEU A 95 14.47 -0.33 5.61
N GLN A 96 14.33 0.35 4.47
CA GLN A 96 14.54 -0.28 3.17
C GLN A 96 15.95 -0.86 3.03
N LEU A 97 16.97 -0.16 3.54
CA LEU A 97 18.37 -0.60 3.44
C LEU A 97 18.61 -1.94 4.14
N GLU A 98 18.01 -2.15 5.31
CA GLU A 98 18.09 -3.39 6.07
C GLU A 98 17.38 -4.51 5.32
N MET A 99 16.25 -4.22 4.68
CA MET A 99 15.51 -5.18 3.85
C MET A 99 16.34 -5.62 2.63
N LEU A 100 16.95 -4.68 1.92
CA LEU A 100 17.84 -4.95 0.78
C LEU A 100 19.07 -5.76 1.19
N ALA A 101 19.71 -5.38 2.30
CA ALA A 101 20.87 -6.09 2.85
C ALA A 101 20.48 -7.49 3.34
N GLY A 102 19.32 -7.62 3.99
CA GLY A 102 18.75 -8.89 4.45
C GLY A 102 18.56 -9.86 3.29
N ALA A 103 17.92 -9.43 2.20
CA ALA A 103 17.77 -10.27 1.01
C ALA A 103 19.13 -10.77 0.48
N ARG A 104 20.13 -9.88 0.40
CA ARG A 104 21.50 -10.23 -0.02
C ARG A 104 22.15 -11.28 0.88
N ARG A 105 21.99 -11.19 2.20
CA ARG A 105 22.50 -12.21 3.15
C ARG A 105 21.93 -13.60 2.90
N HIS A 106 20.75 -13.68 2.30
CA HIS A 106 20.09 -14.92 1.93
C HIS A 106 20.30 -15.35 0.47
N GLY A 107 21.29 -14.76 -0.22
CA GLY A 107 21.64 -15.14 -1.59
C GLY A 107 20.57 -14.74 -2.61
N ARG A 108 19.86 -13.64 -2.33
CA ARG A 108 18.87 -13.03 -3.24
C ARG A 108 19.20 -11.57 -3.48
N LEU A 109 18.92 -11.09 -4.68
CA LEU A 109 19.03 -9.67 -5.00
C LEU A 109 17.64 -9.05 -4.84
N ALA A 110 17.51 -8.11 -3.92
CA ALA A 110 16.37 -7.20 -3.88
C ALA A 110 16.75 -5.90 -4.59
N VAL A 111 15.82 -5.35 -5.35
CA VAL A 111 15.95 -4.08 -6.07
C VAL A 111 14.75 -3.21 -5.74
N GLU A 112 14.98 -1.90 -5.68
CA GLU A 112 13.87 -0.95 -5.67
C GLU A 112 13.25 -0.91 -7.06
N LEU A 113 11.92 -0.88 -7.13
CA LEU A 113 11.20 -0.86 -8.39
C LEU A 113 11.00 0.58 -8.85
N ASP A 114 11.42 0.84 -10.08
CA ASP A 114 11.10 2.07 -10.79
C ASP A 114 9.70 1.99 -11.42
N GLY A 115 9.10 3.14 -11.76
CA GLY A 115 7.86 3.20 -12.54
C GLY A 115 6.54 3.16 -11.76
N GLY A 116 6.58 3.30 -10.43
CA GLY A 116 5.39 3.47 -9.59
C GLY A 116 4.41 2.30 -9.67
N LEU A 117 3.10 2.60 -9.69
CA LEU A 117 2.04 1.57 -9.70
C LEU A 117 2.21 0.57 -10.85
N THR A 118 2.48 1.04 -12.07
CA THR A 118 2.64 0.15 -13.23
C THR A 118 3.80 -0.83 -13.07
N GLY A 119 4.90 -0.40 -12.43
CA GLY A 119 6.02 -1.28 -12.08
C GLY A 119 5.58 -2.40 -11.14
N LEU A 120 4.80 -2.06 -10.09
CA LEU A 120 4.24 -3.04 -9.17
C LEU A 120 3.34 -4.06 -9.87
N LEU A 121 2.42 -3.59 -10.73
CA LEU A 121 1.49 -4.45 -11.47
C LEU A 121 2.23 -5.42 -12.39
N ARG A 122 3.28 -4.93 -13.06
CA ARG A 122 4.10 -5.74 -13.97
C ARG A 122 4.81 -6.89 -13.24
N GLU A 123 5.42 -6.62 -12.10
CA GLU A 123 6.07 -7.65 -11.28
C GLU A 123 5.08 -8.74 -10.84
N VAL A 124 3.91 -8.32 -10.34
CA VAL A 124 2.86 -9.24 -9.90
C VAL A 124 2.32 -10.06 -11.07
N SER A 125 2.10 -9.44 -12.23
CA SER A 125 1.67 -10.13 -13.44
C SER A 125 2.69 -11.18 -13.91
N ALA A 126 3.97 -10.96 -13.61
CA ALA A 126 5.07 -11.86 -13.91
C ALA A 126 5.28 -12.95 -12.83
N GLY A 127 4.35 -13.10 -11.87
CA GLY A 127 4.43 -14.13 -10.84
C GLY A 127 5.27 -13.76 -9.62
N ARG A 128 5.71 -12.50 -9.50
CA ARG A 128 6.62 -12.06 -8.43
C ARG A 128 5.87 -11.18 -7.42
N PRO A 129 5.72 -11.63 -6.16
CA PRO A 129 5.15 -10.77 -5.11
C PRO A 129 6.12 -9.63 -4.79
N VAL A 130 5.58 -8.49 -4.38
CA VAL A 130 6.37 -7.26 -4.17
C VAL A 130 6.22 -6.74 -2.75
N GLY A 131 7.32 -6.47 -2.07
CA GLY A 131 7.30 -5.76 -0.79
C GLY A 131 7.02 -4.28 -1.00
N VAL A 132 6.05 -3.74 -0.26
CA VAL A 132 5.70 -2.31 -0.31
C VAL A 132 5.79 -1.70 1.09
N LEU A 133 6.31 -0.48 1.16
CA LEU A 133 6.29 0.35 2.37
C LEU A 133 5.19 1.40 2.22
N VAL A 134 4.16 1.32 3.05
CA VAL A 134 3.02 2.23 3.01
C VAL A 134 2.97 3.09 4.26
N ASN A 135 2.40 4.29 4.14
CA ASN A 135 2.04 5.11 5.29
C ASN A 135 0.55 4.90 5.57
N LEU A 136 0.22 4.25 6.69
CA LEU A 136 -1.16 3.99 7.12
C LEU A 136 -1.81 5.19 7.84
N ALA A 137 -1.10 6.30 7.98
CA ALA A 137 -1.58 7.51 8.63
C ALA A 137 -1.40 8.74 7.73
N LEU A 138 -1.62 9.92 8.32
CA LEU A 138 -1.46 11.19 7.61
C LEU A 138 0.02 11.45 7.29
N ALA A 139 0.28 12.17 6.19
CA ALA A 139 1.65 12.52 5.80
C ALA A 139 2.43 13.29 6.90
N ARG A 140 1.74 14.12 7.69
CA ARG A 140 2.33 14.89 8.81
C ARG A 140 2.61 14.04 10.05
N TRP A 141 1.98 12.88 10.18
CA TRP A 141 2.08 11.99 11.34
C TRP A 141 2.14 10.53 10.86
N PRO A 142 3.25 10.12 10.23
CA PRO A 142 3.29 8.88 9.48
C PRO A 142 3.25 7.65 10.41
N ARG A 143 2.62 6.59 9.91
CA ARG A 143 2.68 5.23 10.44
C ARG A 143 3.15 4.31 9.32
N TRP A 144 4.45 4.14 9.24
CA TRP A 144 5.09 3.29 8.22
C TRP A 144 4.81 1.81 8.50
N HIS A 145 4.46 1.08 7.44
CA HIS A 145 4.07 -0.32 7.52
C HIS A 145 4.49 -1.07 6.27
N TYR A 146 5.11 -2.24 6.45
CA TYR A 146 5.42 -3.13 5.34
C TYR A 146 4.26 -4.08 5.05
N ALA A 147 3.98 -4.29 3.77
CA ALA A 147 3.04 -5.29 3.28
C ALA A 147 3.61 -6.00 2.04
N VAL A 148 3.02 -7.14 1.67
CA VAL A 148 3.33 -7.83 0.41
C VAL A 148 2.18 -7.66 -0.56
N LEU A 149 2.43 -7.05 -1.71
CA LEU A 149 1.50 -7.04 -2.82
C LEU A 149 1.49 -8.42 -3.49
N THR A 150 0.32 -9.03 -3.54
CA THR A 150 0.09 -10.40 -4.04
C THR A 150 -0.92 -10.45 -5.19
N GLY A 151 -1.44 -9.31 -5.62
CA GLY A 151 -2.41 -9.28 -6.71
C GLY A 151 -3.01 -7.92 -6.97
N TYR A 152 -3.78 -7.84 -8.04
CA TYR A 152 -4.50 -6.63 -8.43
C TYR A 152 -5.73 -6.97 -9.28
N ASP A 153 -6.70 -6.06 -9.25
CA ASP A 153 -7.85 -5.99 -10.17
C ASP A 153 -7.94 -4.56 -10.70
N MET A 154 -7.55 -4.34 -11.97
CA MET A 154 -7.58 -3.01 -12.56
C MET A 154 -9.02 -2.51 -12.79
N PRO A 155 -9.95 -3.30 -13.37
CA PRO A 155 -11.36 -2.92 -13.44
C PRO A 155 -11.99 -2.56 -12.09
N GLY A 156 -11.66 -3.33 -11.04
CA GLY A 156 -12.14 -3.11 -9.69
C GLY A 156 -11.36 -2.07 -8.88
N GLU A 157 -10.28 -1.51 -9.43
CA GLU A 157 -9.37 -0.56 -8.76
C GLU A 157 -8.87 -1.03 -7.40
N THR A 158 -8.57 -2.33 -7.28
CA THR A 158 -8.12 -2.91 -6.03
C THR A 158 -6.75 -3.57 -6.15
N LEU A 159 -5.97 -3.44 -5.09
CA LEU A 159 -4.75 -4.20 -4.85
C LEU A 159 -5.02 -5.26 -3.80
N ARG A 160 -4.36 -6.41 -3.89
CA ARG A 160 -4.45 -7.46 -2.89
C ARG A 160 -3.16 -7.63 -2.13
N LEU A 161 -3.21 -7.45 -0.82
CA LEU A 161 -2.03 -7.42 0.03
C LEU A 161 -2.09 -8.46 1.15
N HIS A 162 -0.92 -8.94 1.55
CA HIS A 162 -0.70 -9.55 2.84
C HIS A 162 -0.22 -8.47 3.80
N SER A 163 -0.95 -8.25 4.90
CA SER A 163 -0.70 -7.12 5.79
C SER A 163 -1.13 -7.43 7.22
N GLY A 164 -0.22 -7.20 8.17
CA GLY A 164 -0.46 -7.43 9.58
C GLY A 164 -0.87 -8.88 9.86
N LEU A 165 -2.06 -9.07 10.43
CA LEU A 165 -2.62 -10.38 10.74
C LEU A 165 -3.44 -11.02 9.60
N PHE A 166 -3.53 -10.37 8.44
CA PHE A 166 -4.46 -10.74 7.39
C PHE A 166 -3.76 -11.00 6.05
N ALA A 167 -4.01 -12.17 5.49
CA ALA A 167 -3.69 -12.48 4.10
C ALA A 167 -4.78 -11.95 3.16
N HIS A 168 -4.39 -11.73 1.91
CA HIS A 168 -5.27 -11.44 0.77
C HIS A 168 -6.27 -10.28 0.97
N GLN A 169 -5.91 -9.25 1.75
CA GLN A 169 -6.74 -8.07 1.93
C GLN A 169 -6.88 -7.30 0.62
N ALA A 170 -8.11 -6.97 0.23
CA ALA A 170 -8.38 -6.07 -0.88
C ALA A 170 -8.32 -4.61 -0.39
N TRP A 171 -7.41 -3.83 -0.95
CA TRP A 171 -7.26 -2.40 -0.69
C TRP A 171 -7.69 -1.63 -1.93
N THR A 172 -8.58 -0.67 -1.72
CA THR A 172 -9.06 0.23 -2.78
C THR A 172 -7.97 1.24 -3.13
N LEU A 173 -7.84 1.55 -4.43
CA LEU A 173 -7.06 2.67 -4.94
C LEU A 173 -7.84 3.99 -4.92
N ALA A 174 -9.15 3.93 -4.66
CA ALA A 174 -10.09 5.05 -4.53
C ALA A 174 -10.30 5.47 -3.06
#